data_AF-A0A131YMW6-F1
#
_entry.id   AF-A0A131YMW6-F1
#
_cell.length_a   1.000
_cell.length_b   1.000
_cell.length_c   1.000
_cell.angle_alpha   90.00
_cell.angle_beta   90.00
_cell.angle_gamma   90.00
#
_symmetry.space_group_name_H-M   'P 1'
#
loop_
_entity.id
_entity.type
_entity.pdbx_description
1 polymer ?
#
loop_
_entity_poly.entity_id
_entity_poly.type
_entity_poly.pdbx_seq_one_letter_code
_entity_poly.pdbx_strand_id
1 'polypeptide(L)'
;MAFRVTNHEPGGVLHYPLVLLCGVCSADSSATSVSVANLSGPCPDHFTPWPTMNGAFKMIVQLVCGRNDLVLKHDGACQTFTLFFEPVLHHQCNYVRLVYVTCPDAPQDGNFQGPEEEDCSIESARSRIGLGMQILQMVMAETLAASGIDHKSFCLECTEGGGPVVHVFESELRYGEARAMTSEDIWNHVATELMNSKLRDGDHCKFVAFLSWTRYQGDGVRPTTHSEVMKRVSGHVMVGAGGLALCGTGCLYTWAQNIDELSWRLYDTRRVDHLRFMDDSNYRGTLSACYSSTLGGVLHELGHTFGLGHTTDGIMGHGFHDISCIYTVSADDSEMVANYVSAPTAQPSGSVDVINEDPPLPGKIRLTTLEPKKKSRDLAAHIQSPKSSPSGAKWTCSCAIILSYHPWLNISRTSNVAGSIQFHNEQRLTSPHGIRLVEFRRAEDAMVIDYWEFPEGVEEVCIEASKLHFLQSPTSVPSLEQEQEFSHIDSLYVFAIDTAGNILGRNIDVPLN
;
A
#
# COMPACT_ATOMS: atom_id res chain seq x y z
N MET A 1 -33.37 -6.60 6.29
CA MET A 1 -32.57 -5.51 5.69
C MET A 1 -32.12 -6.00 4.34
N ALA A 2 -32.26 -5.19 3.28
CA ALA A 2 -31.82 -5.61 1.94
C ALA A 2 -30.31 -5.46 1.75
N PHE A 3 -29.70 -4.42 2.35
CA PHE A 3 -28.25 -4.22 2.37
C PHE A 3 -27.80 -3.72 3.74
N ARG A 4 -26.53 -3.97 4.04
CA ARG A 4 -25.77 -3.33 5.12
C ARG A 4 -24.33 -3.14 4.67
N VAL A 5 -23.93 -1.88 4.48
CA VAL A 5 -22.53 -1.49 4.31
C VAL A 5 -21.84 -1.58 5.68
N THR A 6 -20.61 -2.08 5.73
CA THR A 6 -19.92 -2.43 6.99
C THR A 6 -18.62 -1.68 7.25
N ASN A 7 -17.98 -1.12 6.22
CA ASN A 7 -16.70 -0.41 6.36
C ASN A 7 -16.82 1.12 6.36
N HIS A 8 -18.00 1.65 6.01
CA HIS A 8 -18.28 3.09 6.01
C HIS A 8 -19.62 3.40 6.69
N GLU A 9 -19.68 4.56 7.33
CA GLU A 9 -20.91 5.11 7.90
C GLU A 9 -21.57 6.11 6.93
N PRO A 10 -22.92 6.16 6.87
CA PRO A 10 -23.62 7.16 6.06
C PRO A 10 -23.23 8.59 6.44
N GLY A 11 -22.93 9.41 5.44
CA GLY A 11 -22.48 10.79 5.63
C GLY A 11 -21.00 10.94 5.96
N GLY A 12 -20.21 9.85 5.91
CA GLY A 12 -18.76 9.89 6.06
C GLY A 12 -18.07 10.79 5.01
N VAL A 13 -16.96 11.37 5.40
CA VAL A 13 -16.11 12.22 4.55
C VAL A 13 -14.85 11.45 4.18
N LEU A 14 -14.53 11.44 2.89
CA LEU A 14 -13.35 10.81 2.31
C LEU A 14 -12.48 11.85 1.60
N HIS A 15 -11.18 11.57 1.56
CA HIS A 15 -10.17 12.47 0.98
C HIS A 15 -9.49 11.89 -0.27
N TYR A 16 -10.02 10.77 -0.77
CA TYR A 16 -9.54 10.07 -1.95
C TYR A 16 -10.74 9.72 -2.86
N PRO A 17 -10.51 9.63 -4.19
CA PRO A 17 -11.60 9.69 -5.17
C PRO A 17 -12.32 8.36 -5.41
N LEU A 18 -11.75 7.22 -5.01
CA LEU A 18 -12.36 5.89 -5.12
C LEU A 18 -12.73 5.36 -3.74
N VAL A 19 -13.99 5.01 -3.51
CA VAL A 19 -14.40 4.33 -2.27
C VAL A 19 -14.61 2.85 -2.51
N LEU A 20 -14.18 2.03 -1.55
CA LEU A 20 -14.57 0.63 -1.45
C LEU A 20 -15.79 0.53 -0.53
N LEU A 21 -16.90 0.01 -1.02
CA LEU A 21 -18.03 -0.37 -0.16
C LEU A 21 -18.02 -1.88 0.03
N CYS A 22 -17.78 -2.30 1.27
CA CYS A 22 -17.95 -3.68 1.72
C CYS A 22 -19.29 -3.81 2.43
N GLY A 23 -19.98 -4.92 2.22
CA GLY A 23 -21.24 -5.14 2.92
C GLY A 23 -21.87 -6.49 2.66
N VAL A 24 -23.10 -6.61 3.17
CA VAL A 24 -23.92 -7.79 3.03
C VAL A 24 -25.28 -7.46 2.41
N CYS A 25 -25.77 -8.35 1.56
CA CYS A 25 -27.11 -8.36 0.98
C CYS A 25 -27.82 -9.67 1.31
N SER A 26 -29.15 -9.71 1.12
CA SER A 26 -29.95 -10.90 1.44
C SER A 26 -29.47 -12.15 0.70
N ALA A 27 -29.09 -13.20 1.44
CA ALA A 27 -28.59 -14.47 0.91
C ALA A 27 -29.67 -15.35 0.24
N ASP A 28 -30.95 -15.05 0.49
CA ASP A 28 -32.08 -15.82 -0.04
C ASP A 28 -32.40 -15.50 -1.52
N SER A 29 -31.62 -14.61 -2.14
CA SER A 29 -31.80 -14.19 -3.53
C SER A 29 -31.02 -15.07 -4.51
N SER A 30 -31.61 -15.33 -5.68
CA SER A 30 -30.91 -15.91 -6.83
C SER A 30 -29.94 -14.94 -7.52
N ALA A 31 -29.92 -13.66 -7.15
CA ALA A 31 -29.09 -12.64 -7.77
C ALA A 31 -27.62 -12.77 -7.31
N THR A 32 -26.72 -12.96 -8.28
CA THR A 32 -25.28 -13.16 -8.07
C THR A 32 -24.45 -11.87 -8.16
N SER A 33 -25.11 -10.70 -8.25
CA SER A 33 -24.44 -9.41 -8.35
C SER A 33 -25.23 -8.30 -7.70
N VAL A 34 -24.52 -7.32 -7.13
CA VAL A 34 -25.05 -6.03 -6.67
C VAL A 34 -24.61 -4.98 -7.68
N SER A 35 -25.53 -4.14 -8.12
CA SER A 35 -25.19 -3.01 -8.98
C SER A 35 -25.16 -1.71 -8.20
N VAL A 36 -24.25 -0.81 -8.57
CA VAL A 36 -24.10 0.50 -7.93
C VAL A 36 -24.02 1.61 -8.98
N ALA A 37 -24.65 2.74 -8.69
CA ALA A 37 -24.52 3.98 -9.46
C ALA A 37 -24.30 5.16 -8.52
N ASN A 38 -23.51 6.14 -8.94
CA ASN A 38 -23.39 7.41 -8.25
C ASN A 38 -24.30 8.44 -8.91
N LEU A 39 -25.43 8.77 -8.28
CA LEU A 39 -26.41 9.71 -8.85
C LEU A 39 -25.89 11.14 -8.94
N SER A 40 -24.82 11.45 -8.20
CA SER A 40 -24.15 12.76 -8.24
C SER A 40 -23.11 12.84 -9.35
N GLY A 41 -22.81 11.71 -10.00
CA GLY A 41 -21.83 11.61 -11.07
C GLY A 41 -22.34 12.09 -12.44
N PRO A 42 -21.45 12.10 -13.46
CA PRO A 42 -21.81 12.51 -14.81
C PRO A 42 -22.79 11.54 -15.49
N CYS A 43 -22.82 10.28 -15.06
CA CYS A 43 -23.64 9.21 -15.61
C CYS A 43 -24.54 8.60 -14.51
N PRO A 44 -25.57 9.31 -14.01
CA PRO A 44 -26.37 8.86 -12.87
C PRO A 44 -27.17 7.58 -13.13
N ASP A 45 -27.46 7.29 -14.39
CA ASP A 45 -28.19 6.07 -14.81
C ASP A 45 -27.26 4.88 -15.09
N HIS A 46 -25.93 5.06 -14.98
CA HIS A 46 -24.96 4.01 -15.22
C HIS A 46 -24.75 3.16 -13.97
N PHE A 47 -25.30 1.94 -13.99
CA PHE A 47 -25.16 0.95 -12.93
C PHE A 47 -24.08 -0.06 -13.29
N THR A 48 -23.01 -0.10 -12.50
CA THR A 48 -21.94 -1.09 -12.67
C THR A 48 -22.23 -2.33 -11.82
N PRO A 49 -22.29 -3.54 -12.40
CA PRO A 49 -22.50 -4.77 -11.64
C PRO A 49 -21.20 -5.25 -10.97
N TRP A 50 -21.33 -5.70 -9.73
CA TRP A 50 -20.26 -6.29 -8.92
C TRP A 50 -20.69 -7.67 -8.42
N PRO A 51 -19.82 -8.70 -8.50
CA PRO A 51 -20.13 -10.03 -8.01
C PRO A 51 -20.45 -10.06 -6.51
N THR A 52 -21.38 -10.94 -6.13
CA THR A 52 -21.63 -11.29 -4.73
C THR A 52 -21.20 -12.72 -4.45
N MET A 53 -20.70 -12.98 -3.24
CA MET A 53 -20.38 -14.34 -2.78
C MET A 53 -21.04 -14.57 -1.42
N ASN A 54 -21.95 -15.54 -1.31
CA ASN A 54 -22.67 -15.88 -0.07
C ASN A 54 -23.31 -14.66 0.62
N GLY A 55 -23.89 -13.74 -0.16
CA GLY A 55 -24.48 -12.50 0.34
C GLY A 55 -23.48 -11.42 0.72
N ALA A 56 -22.16 -11.64 0.62
CA ALA A 56 -21.16 -10.58 0.75
C ALA A 56 -20.94 -9.87 -0.60
N PHE A 57 -20.69 -8.57 -0.55
CA PHE A 57 -20.27 -7.77 -1.70
C PHE A 57 -19.09 -6.85 -1.35
N LYS A 58 -18.29 -6.57 -2.38
CA LYS A 58 -17.28 -5.52 -2.40
C LYS A 58 -17.38 -4.79 -3.72
N MET A 59 -17.46 -3.47 -3.69
CA MET A 59 -17.61 -2.64 -4.88
C MET A 59 -16.77 -1.38 -4.79
N ILE A 60 -16.14 -1.00 -5.89
CA ILE A 60 -15.40 0.25 -6.00
C ILE A 60 -16.28 1.27 -6.71
N VAL A 61 -16.39 2.47 -6.14
CA VAL A 61 -17.21 3.55 -6.69
C VAL A 61 -16.37 4.82 -6.83
N GLN A 62 -16.44 5.43 -8.01
CA GLN A 62 -15.85 6.74 -8.27
C GLN A 62 -16.73 7.85 -7.68
N LEU A 63 -16.11 8.68 -6.83
CA LEU A 63 -16.75 9.84 -6.21
C LEU A 63 -16.50 11.11 -7.04
N VAL A 64 -17.44 12.04 -6.93
CA VAL A 64 -17.33 13.44 -7.39
C VAL A 64 -17.15 14.36 -6.18
N CYS A 65 -16.51 15.51 -6.38
CA CYS A 65 -16.28 16.47 -5.30
C CYS A 65 -17.61 16.88 -4.62
N GLY A 66 -17.63 16.87 -3.29
CA GLY A 66 -18.81 17.16 -2.49
C GLY A 66 -19.68 15.93 -2.22
N ARG A 67 -21.00 16.10 -2.30
CA ARG A 67 -21.98 15.06 -1.95
C ARG A 67 -22.09 14.00 -3.05
N ASN A 68 -22.09 12.73 -2.63
CA ASN A 68 -22.26 11.56 -3.48
C ASN A 68 -23.41 10.70 -2.96
N ASP A 69 -24.48 10.59 -3.75
CA ASP A 69 -25.62 9.72 -3.44
C ASP A 69 -25.50 8.40 -4.21
N LEU A 70 -24.99 7.37 -3.53
CA LEU A 70 -24.71 6.06 -4.11
C LEU A 70 -25.93 5.17 -3.99
N VAL A 71 -26.42 4.65 -5.12
CA VAL A 71 -27.60 3.78 -5.15
C VAL A 71 -27.17 2.35 -5.42
N LEU A 72 -27.42 1.47 -4.45
CA LEU A 72 -27.17 0.04 -4.54
C LEU A 72 -28.48 -0.68 -4.93
N LYS A 73 -28.38 -1.66 -5.83
CA LYS A 73 -29.49 -2.49 -6.32
C LYS A 73 -29.15 -3.98 -6.29
N HIS A 74 -30.08 -4.79 -5.80
CA HIS A 74 -29.99 -6.25 -5.68
C HIS A 74 -31.40 -6.80 -5.57
N ASP A 75 -31.79 -7.69 -6.48
CA ASP A 75 -33.07 -8.41 -6.48
C ASP A 75 -34.33 -7.54 -6.24
N GLY A 76 -34.40 -6.40 -6.94
CA GLY A 76 -35.51 -5.44 -6.84
C GLY A 76 -35.46 -4.54 -5.60
N ALA A 77 -34.62 -4.84 -4.62
CA ALA A 77 -34.34 -3.95 -3.51
C ALA A 77 -33.36 -2.84 -3.92
N CYS A 78 -33.55 -1.67 -3.34
CA CYS A 78 -32.74 -0.50 -3.61
C CYS A 78 -32.44 0.25 -2.31
N GLN A 79 -31.19 0.67 -2.13
CA GLN A 79 -30.77 1.46 -0.98
C GLN A 79 -29.83 2.58 -1.42
N THR A 80 -30.08 3.78 -0.91
CA THR A 80 -29.18 4.93 -1.08
C THR A 80 -28.21 4.99 0.09
N PHE A 81 -26.94 5.23 -0.20
CA PHE A 81 -25.86 5.42 0.74
C PHE A 81 -25.11 6.71 0.37
N THR A 82 -25.15 7.70 1.26
CA THR A 82 -24.56 9.02 0.99
C THR A 82 -23.16 9.10 1.57
N LEU A 83 -22.21 9.61 0.79
CA LEU A 83 -20.85 9.95 1.21
C LEU A 83 -20.46 11.36 0.75
N PHE A 84 -19.41 11.91 1.34
CA PHE A 84 -18.82 13.18 0.92
C PHE A 84 -17.36 12.96 0.50
N PHE A 85 -16.97 13.54 -0.63
CA PHE A 85 -15.59 13.55 -1.07
C PHE A 85 -15.04 14.98 -1.02
N GLU A 86 -14.06 15.20 -0.17
CA GLU A 86 -13.36 16.47 0.01
C GLU A 86 -11.88 16.28 -0.37
N PRO A 87 -11.48 16.59 -1.62
CA PRO A 87 -10.13 16.36 -2.08
C PRO A 87 -9.12 17.21 -1.30
N VAL A 88 -8.02 16.59 -0.88
CA VAL A 88 -6.85 17.32 -0.40
C VAL A 88 -6.09 17.82 -1.62
N LEU A 89 -5.95 19.14 -1.74
CA LEU A 89 -5.25 19.74 -2.87
C LEU A 89 -3.73 19.54 -2.69
N HIS A 90 -3.06 19.11 -3.77
CA HIS A 90 -1.63 18.79 -3.76
C HIS A 90 -0.75 19.99 -3.35
N HIS A 91 -1.20 21.23 -3.57
CA HIS A 91 -0.48 22.43 -3.14
C HIS A 91 -0.59 22.71 -1.62
N GLN A 92 -1.33 21.90 -0.86
CA GLN A 92 -1.52 22.02 0.60
C GLN A 92 -0.82 20.92 1.39
N CYS A 93 -0.20 19.95 0.71
CA CYS A 93 0.42 18.79 1.34
C CYS A 93 1.59 18.25 0.52
N ASN A 94 2.31 17.28 1.07
CA ASN A 94 3.22 16.49 0.25
C ASN A 94 2.41 15.56 -0.66
N TYR A 95 2.86 15.36 -1.89
CA TYR A 95 2.13 14.60 -2.89
C TYR A 95 3.03 13.66 -3.69
N VAL A 96 2.37 12.77 -4.43
CA VAL A 96 2.98 11.83 -5.36
C VAL A 96 2.63 12.25 -6.78
N ARG A 97 3.67 12.45 -7.60
CA ARG A 97 3.59 12.76 -9.03
C ARG A 97 3.78 11.49 -9.85
N LEU A 98 2.90 11.29 -10.82
CA LEU A 98 2.92 10.12 -11.69
C LEU A 98 3.62 10.46 -12.99
N VAL A 99 4.50 9.57 -13.46
CA VAL A 99 5.28 9.76 -14.68
C VAL A 99 5.24 8.52 -15.55
N TYR A 100 5.05 8.70 -16.85
CA TYR A 100 5.25 7.69 -17.87
C TYR A 100 6.50 8.08 -18.68
N VAL A 101 7.54 7.25 -18.59
CA VAL A 101 8.87 7.54 -19.14
C VAL A 101 9.02 6.91 -20.52
N THR A 102 9.47 7.70 -21.50
CA THR A 102 9.71 7.30 -22.89
C THR A 102 11.15 7.56 -23.32
N CYS A 103 11.56 6.92 -24.42
CA CYS A 103 12.83 7.20 -25.09
C CYS A 103 12.55 7.95 -26.41
N PRO A 104 13.46 8.80 -26.89
CA PRO A 104 13.32 9.55 -28.15
C PRO A 104 13.26 8.63 -29.38
N ASP A 105 13.85 7.44 -29.31
CA ASP A 105 13.84 6.41 -30.36
C ASP A 105 13.04 5.16 -29.96
N ALA A 106 12.07 5.32 -29.04
CA ALA A 106 11.17 4.24 -28.65
C ALA A 106 10.38 3.73 -29.86
N PRO A 107 10.33 2.40 -30.09
CA PRO A 107 9.50 1.83 -31.13
C PRO A 107 8.02 2.04 -30.78
N GLN A 108 7.16 2.05 -31.81
CA GLN A 108 5.71 2.22 -31.64
C GLN A 108 5.37 3.48 -30.84
N ASP A 109 6.12 4.57 -31.07
CA ASP A 109 5.86 5.90 -30.51
C ASP A 109 5.73 5.92 -28.97
N GLY A 110 6.49 5.07 -28.27
CA GLY A 110 6.48 5.01 -26.80
C GLY A 110 5.33 4.20 -26.19
N ASN A 111 4.61 3.43 -27.00
CA ASN A 111 3.58 2.50 -26.51
C ASN A 111 4.17 1.47 -25.55
N PHE A 112 3.39 1.01 -24.58
CA PHE A 112 3.76 -0.16 -23.77
C PHE A 112 3.44 -1.45 -24.52
N GLN A 113 3.91 -2.60 -24.02
CA GLN A 113 3.63 -3.88 -24.65
C GLN A 113 2.27 -4.44 -24.19
N GLY A 114 1.48 -4.93 -25.14
CA GLY A 114 0.25 -5.66 -24.87
C GLY A 114 -0.27 -6.39 -26.12
N PRO A 115 -1.40 -7.11 -25.99
CA PRO A 115 -2.14 -7.71 -27.09
C PRO A 115 -2.55 -6.69 -28.17
N GLU A 116 -2.77 -7.15 -29.40
CA GLU A 116 -3.11 -6.29 -30.54
C GLU A 116 -4.49 -5.63 -30.39
N GLU A 117 -5.38 -6.29 -29.66
CA GLU A 117 -6.72 -5.83 -29.32
C GLU A 117 -6.75 -4.82 -28.15
N GLU A 118 -5.64 -4.64 -27.43
CA GLU A 118 -5.53 -3.71 -26.31
C GLU A 118 -4.97 -2.37 -26.78
N ASP A 119 -5.59 -1.27 -26.36
CA ASP A 119 -5.03 0.06 -26.55
C ASP A 119 -3.77 0.19 -25.69
N CYS A 120 -2.61 0.20 -26.34
CA CYS A 120 -1.30 0.31 -25.70
C CYS A 120 -0.65 1.70 -25.87
N SER A 121 -1.44 2.70 -26.28
CA SER A 121 -0.99 4.09 -26.45
C SER A 121 -0.47 4.70 -25.14
N ILE A 122 0.28 5.80 -25.26
CA ILE A 122 0.67 6.63 -24.11
C ILE A 122 -0.56 7.11 -23.32
N GLU A 123 -1.63 7.51 -24.00
CA GLU A 123 -2.89 7.95 -23.40
C GLU A 123 -3.56 6.83 -22.60
N SER A 124 -3.58 5.61 -23.13
CA SER A 124 -4.03 4.43 -22.39
C SER A 124 -3.16 4.16 -21.18
N ALA A 125 -1.84 4.26 -21.31
CA ALA A 125 -0.91 4.08 -20.20
C ALA A 125 -1.20 5.08 -19.08
N ARG A 126 -1.35 6.37 -19.41
CA ARG A 126 -1.69 7.44 -18.47
C ARG A 126 -3.02 7.17 -17.76
N SER A 127 -4.02 6.69 -18.49
CA SER A 127 -5.34 6.36 -17.92
C SER A 127 -5.26 5.18 -16.96
N ARG A 128 -4.58 4.10 -17.36
CA ARG A 128 -4.37 2.89 -16.54
C ARG A 128 -3.55 3.18 -15.29
N ILE A 129 -2.46 3.93 -15.42
CA ILE A 129 -1.62 4.36 -14.30
C ILE A 129 -2.41 5.25 -13.35
N GLY A 130 -3.14 6.25 -13.88
CA GLY A 130 -3.96 7.15 -13.07
C GLY A 130 -5.00 6.40 -12.24
N LEU A 131 -5.77 5.50 -12.88
CA LEU A 131 -6.78 4.70 -12.19
C LEU A 131 -6.13 3.72 -11.19
N GLY A 132 -5.04 3.05 -11.56
CA GLY A 132 -4.30 2.15 -10.67
C GLY A 132 -3.83 2.86 -9.40
N MET A 133 -3.30 4.08 -9.52
CA MET A 133 -2.85 4.85 -8.37
C MET A 133 -4.00 5.34 -7.48
N GLN A 134 -5.17 5.64 -8.04
CA GLN A 134 -6.37 5.91 -7.24
C GLN A 134 -6.85 4.65 -6.50
N ILE A 135 -6.73 3.47 -7.11
CA ILE A 135 -7.01 2.19 -6.42
C ILE A 135 -6.03 2.00 -5.27
N LEU A 136 -4.75 2.32 -5.46
CA LEU A 136 -3.76 2.26 -4.38
C LEU A 136 -4.03 3.27 -3.26
N GLN A 137 -4.55 4.46 -3.57
CA GLN A 137 -5.00 5.39 -2.53
C GLN A 137 -6.10 4.77 -1.66
N MET A 138 -7.08 4.11 -2.29
CA MET A 138 -8.16 3.41 -1.60
C MET A 138 -7.64 2.20 -0.80
N VAL A 139 -6.79 1.37 -1.39
CA VAL A 139 -6.17 0.21 -0.71
C VAL A 139 -5.38 0.66 0.52
N MET A 140 -4.59 1.72 0.41
CA MET A 140 -3.86 2.30 1.55
C MET A 140 -4.81 2.70 2.68
N ALA A 141 -5.90 3.42 2.36
CA ALA A 141 -6.86 3.88 3.35
C ALA A 141 -7.59 2.72 4.06
N GLU A 142 -8.07 1.73 3.30
CA GLU A 142 -8.82 0.59 3.86
C GLU A 142 -7.91 -0.32 4.70
N THR A 143 -6.64 -0.50 4.29
CA THR A 143 -5.69 -1.34 5.06
C THR A 143 -5.19 -0.66 6.32
N LEU A 144 -5.04 0.66 6.33
CA LEU A 144 -4.76 1.43 7.55
C LEU A 144 -5.98 1.43 8.47
N ALA A 145 -7.19 1.60 7.92
CA ALA A 145 -8.45 1.47 8.65
C ALA A 145 -8.59 0.11 9.35
N ALA A 146 -8.33 -0.97 8.63
CA ALA A 146 -8.32 -2.33 9.16
C ALA A 146 -7.25 -2.54 10.25
N SER A 147 -6.19 -1.72 10.27
CA SER A 147 -5.14 -1.73 11.29
C SER A 147 -5.48 -0.86 12.52
N GLY A 148 -6.68 -0.28 12.58
CA GLY A 148 -7.13 0.59 13.68
C GLY A 148 -6.66 2.04 13.58
N ILE A 149 -6.17 2.46 12.40
CA ILE A 149 -5.86 3.86 12.08
C ILE A 149 -7.05 4.45 11.32
N ASP A 150 -7.16 5.77 11.18
CA ASP A 150 -8.18 6.37 10.30
C ASP A 150 -7.93 6.03 8.82
N HIS A 151 -8.93 6.30 7.96
CA HIS A 151 -8.84 6.21 6.50
C HIS A 151 -7.88 7.26 5.92
N LYS A 152 -6.58 7.08 6.13
CA LYS A 152 -5.51 7.95 5.63
C LYS A 152 -4.92 7.38 4.34
N SER A 153 -4.51 8.28 3.46
CA SER A 153 -3.83 7.89 2.22
C SER A 153 -2.88 8.98 1.77
N PHE A 154 -2.04 8.65 0.77
CA PHE A 154 -1.18 9.63 0.13
C PHE A 154 -1.97 10.52 -0.83
N CYS A 155 -1.48 11.74 -1.08
CA CYS A 155 -2.08 12.65 -2.06
C CYS A 155 -1.47 12.44 -3.45
N LEU A 156 -2.29 12.51 -4.49
CA LEU A 156 -1.86 12.52 -5.89
C LEU A 156 -1.92 13.96 -6.42
N GLU A 157 -1.02 14.28 -7.35
CA GLU A 157 -1.21 15.45 -8.18
C GLU A 157 -2.47 15.28 -9.05
N CYS A 158 -3.39 16.23 -8.95
CA CYS A 158 -4.66 16.22 -9.67
C CYS A 158 -4.85 17.48 -10.50
N THR A 159 -5.57 17.34 -11.61
CA THR A 159 -6.10 18.44 -12.41
C THR A 159 -7.17 19.22 -11.64
N GLU A 160 -7.56 20.40 -12.13
CA GLU A 160 -8.69 21.16 -11.58
C GLU A 160 -10.01 20.34 -11.54
N GLY A 161 -10.15 19.37 -12.45
CA GLY A 161 -11.29 18.45 -12.49
C GLY A 161 -11.21 17.26 -11.52
N GLY A 162 -10.16 17.17 -10.70
CA GLY A 162 -9.99 16.12 -9.68
C GLY A 162 -9.40 14.80 -10.18
N GLY A 163 -9.13 14.65 -11.49
CA GLY A 163 -8.45 13.47 -12.05
C GLY A 163 -6.93 13.53 -11.88
N PRO A 164 -6.25 12.38 -11.69
CA PRO A 164 -4.80 12.33 -11.47
C PRO A 164 -4.02 12.78 -12.71
N VAL A 165 -2.92 13.49 -12.50
CA VAL A 165 -2.01 13.92 -13.57
C VAL A 165 -0.91 12.88 -13.73
N VAL A 166 -0.83 12.30 -14.92
CA VAL A 166 0.32 11.48 -15.34
C VAL A 166 1.11 12.28 -16.39
N HIS A 167 2.35 12.64 -16.04
CA HIS A 167 3.27 13.35 -16.92
C HIS A 167 3.95 12.38 -17.88
N VAL A 168 4.16 12.80 -19.12
CA VAL A 168 5.02 12.06 -20.05
C VAL A 168 6.40 12.69 -19.99
N PHE A 169 7.42 11.88 -19.70
CA PHE A 169 8.81 12.32 -19.58
C PHE A 169 9.67 11.57 -20.58
N GLU A 170 10.25 12.28 -21.54
CA GLU A 170 11.21 11.69 -22.47
C GLU A 170 12.61 11.73 -21.84
N SER A 171 13.17 10.55 -21.58
CA SER A 171 14.53 10.35 -21.06
C SER A 171 15.57 10.60 -22.16
N GLU A 172 16.78 10.99 -21.78
CA GLU A 172 17.94 11.07 -22.68
C GLU A 172 18.44 9.68 -23.13
N LEU A 173 18.04 8.62 -22.43
CA LEU A 173 18.39 7.24 -22.80
C LEU A 173 17.79 6.83 -24.14
N ARG A 174 18.62 6.20 -24.97
CA ARG A 174 18.15 5.50 -26.17
C ARG A 174 17.52 4.16 -25.81
N TYR A 175 16.52 3.75 -26.58
CA TYR A 175 15.75 2.53 -26.35
C TYR A 175 16.62 1.26 -26.27
N GLY A 176 17.61 1.13 -27.15
CA GLY A 176 18.53 -0.01 -27.14
C GLY A 176 19.45 -0.04 -25.92
N GLU A 177 19.87 1.14 -25.46
CA GLU A 177 20.72 1.31 -24.28
C GLU A 177 19.93 1.02 -23.00
N ALA A 178 18.75 1.64 -22.85
CA ALA A 178 17.87 1.45 -21.69
C ALA A 178 17.52 -0.03 -21.45
N ARG A 179 17.40 -0.84 -22.51
CA ARG A 179 17.11 -2.28 -22.40
C ARG A 179 18.32 -3.16 -22.09
N ALA A 180 19.54 -2.64 -22.27
CA ALA A 180 20.79 -3.35 -22.00
C ALA A 180 21.34 -3.05 -20.58
N MET A 181 20.83 -2.01 -19.92
CA MET A 181 21.22 -1.61 -18.57
C MET A 181 20.63 -2.52 -17.50
N THR A 182 21.29 -2.55 -16.33
CA THR A 182 20.74 -3.21 -15.14
C THR A 182 19.58 -2.38 -14.55
N SER A 183 18.72 -3.01 -13.74
CA SER A 183 17.62 -2.28 -13.10
C SER A 183 18.10 -1.14 -12.19
N GLU A 184 19.24 -1.33 -11.52
CA GLU A 184 19.86 -0.30 -10.67
C GLU A 184 20.39 0.88 -11.50
N ASP A 185 21.06 0.61 -12.62
CA ASP A 185 21.57 1.67 -13.49
C ASP A 185 20.43 2.49 -14.10
N ILE A 186 19.34 1.82 -14.53
CA ILE A 186 18.14 2.49 -15.04
C ILE A 186 17.53 3.36 -13.95
N TRP A 187 17.37 2.83 -12.73
CA TRP A 187 16.82 3.58 -11.61
C TRP A 187 17.64 4.82 -11.30
N ASN A 188 18.96 4.67 -11.17
CA ASN A 188 19.87 5.78 -10.87
C ASN A 188 19.83 6.86 -11.96
N HIS A 189 19.79 6.45 -13.22
CA HIS A 189 19.71 7.37 -14.35
C HIS A 189 18.39 8.16 -14.33
N VAL A 190 17.25 7.46 -14.31
CA VAL A 190 15.92 8.10 -14.34
C VAL A 190 15.68 8.95 -13.09
N ALA A 191 16.14 8.51 -11.92
CA ALA A 191 16.10 9.32 -10.69
C ALA A 191 16.86 10.63 -10.89
N THR A 192 18.09 10.57 -11.42
CA THR A 192 18.91 11.76 -11.68
C THR A 192 18.24 12.71 -12.66
N GLU A 193 17.67 12.19 -13.75
CA GLU A 193 16.96 13.01 -14.74
C GLU A 193 15.73 13.69 -14.13
N LEU A 194 14.86 12.94 -13.44
CA LEU A 194 13.66 13.48 -12.82
C LEU A 194 14.00 14.56 -11.79
N MET A 195 15.04 14.34 -10.97
CA MET A 195 15.46 15.32 -9.97
C MET A 195 16.06 16.60 -10.57
N ASN A 196 16.57 16.54 -11.79
CA ASN A 196 17.08 17.72 -12.52
C ASN A 196 16.06 18.31 -13.51
N SER A 197 14.90 17.68 -13.65
CA SER A 197 13.84 18.11 -14.55
C SER A 197 12.94 19.19 -13.95
N LYS A 198 12.10 19.79 -14.80
CA LYS A 198 11.02 20.70 -14.38
C LYS A 198 9.89 20.00 -13.62
N LEU A 199 9.86 18.67 -13.63
CA LEU A 199 8.90 17.88 -12.86
C LEU A 199 9.29 17.76 -11.39
N ARG A 200 10.49 18.20 -10.99
CA ARG A 200 10.82 18.33 -9.56
C ARG A 200 10.06 19.50 -8.95
N ASP A 201 9.46 19.25 -7.79
CA ASP A 201 8.85 20.29 -6.95
C ASP A 201 9.36 20.18 -5.51
N GLY A 202 10.53 20.80 -5.29
CA GLY A 202 11.21 20.82 -3.99
C GLY A 202 11.38 19.44 -3.37
N ASP A 203 11.14 19.36 -2.07
CA ASP A 203 11.15 18.13 -1.28
C ASP A 203 9.71 17.66 -0.93
N HIS A 204 8.69 18.31 -1.51
CA HIS A 204 7.27 18.01 -1.27
C HIS A 204 6.70 16.96 -2.23
N CYS A 205 7.45 16.62 -3.29
CA CYS A 205 7.03 15.72 -4.35
C CYS A 205 7.86 14.43 -4.33
N LYS A 206 7.17 13.30 -4.27
CA LYS A 206 7.73 11.97 -4.59
C LYS A 206 7.20 11.51 -5.95
N PHE A 207 7.90 10.59 -6.60
CA PHE A 207 7.55 10.10 -7.93
C PHE A 207 7.16 8.63 -7.89
N VAL A 208 6.15 8.28 -8.69
CA VAL A 208 5.95 6.92 -9.19
C VAL A 208 6.05 7.00 -10.71
N ALA A 209 7.04 6.31 -11.27
CA ALA A 209 7.35 6.37 -12.69
C ALA A 209 7.23 4.99 -13.34
N PHE A 210 6.74 4.97 -14.59
CA PHE A 210 6.51 3.76 -15.36
C PHE A 210 7.31 3.78 -16.67
N LEU A 211 8.08 2.72 -16.94
CA LEU A 211 8.98 2.64 -18.09
C LEU A 211 8.29 2.07 -19.34
N SER A 212 8.12 2.89 -20.37
CA SER A 212 7.45 2.45 -21.62
C SER A 212 8.18 1.34 -22.38
N TRP A 213 9.47 1.11 -22.10
CA TRP A 213 10.32 0.17 -22.84
C TRP A 213 10.48 -1.21 -22.20
N THR A 214 9.73 -1.53 -21.14
CA THR A 214 9.68 -2.89 -20.64
C THR A 214 9.11 -3.82 -21.72
N ARG A 215 9.88 -4.85 -22.11
CA ARG A 215 9.48 -5.82 -23.15
C ARG A 215 9.78 -7.25 -22.74
N TYR A 216 8.78 -8.10 -22.88
CA TYR A 216 8.88 -9.55 -22.85
C TYR A 216 9.10 -10.09 -24.26
N GLN A 217 10.08 -10.98 -24.42
CA GLN A 217 10.39 -11.69 -25.66
C GLN A 217 10.26 -13.19 -25.44
N GLY A 218 9.13 -13.76 -25.83
CA GLY A 218 8.92 -15.20 -25.80
C GLY A 218 9.83 -15.93 -26.78
N ASP A 219 10.23 -17.14 -26.41
CA ASP A 219 11.09 -18.04 -27.21
C ASP A 219 10.31 -19.27 -27.74
N GLY A 220 8.97 -19.24 -27.64
CA GLY A 220 8.10 -20.36 -28.00
C GLY A 220 8.01 -21.46 -26.93
N VAL A 221 8.73 -21.33 -25.80
CA VAL A 221 8.68 -22.26 -24.67
C VAL A 221 8.00 -21.58 -23.49
N ARG A 222 7.03 -22.26 -22.88
CA ARG A 222 6.32 -21.74 -21.72
C ARG A 222 7.28 -21.66 -20.50
N PRO A 223 7.47 -20.48 -19.88
CA PRO A 223 8.16 -20.38 -18.58
C PRO A 223 7.42 -21.19 -17.52
N THR A 224 8.19 -21.83 -16.65
CA THR A 224 7.70 -22.53 -15.45
C THR A 224 8.11 -21.84 -14.15
N THR A 225 9.15 -21.01 -14.19
CA THR A 225 9.64 -20.27 -13.02
C THR A 225 9.66 -18.76 -13.26
N HIS A 226 9.57 -17.97 -12.20
CA HIS A 226 9.71 -16.52 -12.29
C HIS A 226 11.07 -16.11 -12.89
N SER A 227 12.17 -16.80 -12.55
CA SER A 227 13.49 -16.55 -13.14
C SER A 227 13.50 -16.71 -14.67
N GLU A 228 12.80 -17.72 -15.20
CA GLU A 228 12.65 -17.91 -16.65
C GLU A 228 11.79 -16.82 -17.31
N VAL A 229 10.79 -16.28 -16.60
CA VAL A 229 10.05 -15.10 -17.07
C VAL A 229 11.01 -13.91 -17.15
N MET A 230 11.74 -13.62 -16.07
CA MET A 230 12.62 -12.45 -15.99
C MET A 230 13.78 -12.50 -16.99
N LYS A 231 14.31 -13.68 -17.33
CA LYS A 231 15.31 -13.82 -18.42
C LYS A 231 14.80 -13.41 -19.80
N ARG A 232 13.49 -13.42 -20.00
CA ARG A 232 12.81 -13.01 -21.25
C ARG A 232 12.32 -11.57 -21.19
N VAL A 233 12.40 -10.92 -20.04
CA VAL A 233 12.03 -9.53 -19.86
C VAL A 233 13.28 -8.65 -19.96
N SER A 234 13.13 -7.50 -20.62
CA SER A 234 14.19 -6.51 -20.80
C SER A 234 13.67 -5.13 -20.43
N GLY A 235 14.55 -4.30 -19.86
CA GLY A 235 14.18 -2.95 -19.40
C GLY A 235 13.08 -2.94 -18.33
N HIS A 236 13.01 -3.98 -17.51
CA HIS A 236 12.09 -4.05 -16.37
C HIS A 236 12.79 -3.61 -15.09
N VAL A 237 12.07 -2.77 -14.34
CA VAL A 237 12.48 -2.28 -13.03
C VAL A 237 11.28 -2.42 -12.11
N MET A 238 11.52 -2.84 -10.88
CA MET A 238 10.56 -2.73 -9.79
C MET A 238 11.38 -2.38 -8.56
N VAL A 239 11.62 -1.08 -8.36
CA VAL A 239 12.51 -0.57 -7.32
C VAL A 239 11.99 0.75 -6.77
N GLY A 240 11.80 0.80 -5.46
CA GLY A 240 11.44 1.95 -4.66
C GLY A 240 12.58 2.34 -3.73
N ALA A 241 13.06 3.57 -3.85
CA ALA A 241 14.05 4.11 -2.93
C ALA A 241 13.94 5.64 -2.86
N GLY A 242 14.29 6.22 -1.72
CA GLY A 242 14.29 7.67 -1.53
C GLY A 242 12.95 8.33 -1.91
N GLY A 243 12.94 9.05 -3.03
CA GLY A 243 11.76 9.76 -3.55
C GLY A 243 11.15 9.15 -4.81
N LEU A 244 11.58 7.98 -5.29
CA LEU A 244 11.14 7.39 -6.55
C LEU A 244 10.81 5.90 -6.40
N ALA A 245 9.59 5.53 -6.80
CA ALA A 245 9.24 4.17 -7.19
C ALA A 245 9.26 4.06 -8.71
N LEU A 246 10.12 3.21 -9.26
CA LEU A 246 10.26 2.99 -10.70
C LEU A 246 9.78 1.59 -11.07
N CYS A 247 8.80 1.53 -11.96
CA CYS A 247 8.07 0.32 -12.28
C CYS A 247 8.08 0.03 -13.79
N GLY A 248 8.22 -1.22 -14.17
CA GLY A 248 8.11 -1.67 -15.56
C GLY A 248 6.66 -1.88 -15.97
N THR A 249 6.36 -1.67 -17.26
CA THR A 249 4.97 -1.75 -17.78
C THR A 249 4.57 -3.15 -18.26
N GLY A 250 5.27 -4.20 -17.81
CA GLY A 250 5.16 -5.56 -18.37
C GLY A 250 3.76 -6.20 -18.32
N CYS A 251 2.99 -5.97 -17.25
CA CYS A 251 1.56 -6.37 -17.15
C CYS A 251 0.61 -5.17 -17.31
N LEU A 252 1.04 -3.97 -17.73
CA LEU A 252 0.16 -2.78 -17.70
C LEU A 252 -1.10 -2.95 -18.56
N TYR A 253 -1.02 -3.75 -19.63
CA TYR A 253 -2.16 -4.11 -20.48
C TYR A 253 -3.28 -4.88 -19.74
N THR A 254 -3.00 -5.43 -18.56
CA THR A 254 -3.99 -6.11 -17.72
C THR A 254 -4.79 -5.15 -16.85
N TRP A 255 -4.30 -3.93 -16.63
CA TRP A 255 -4.92 -2.95 -15.75
C TRP A 255 -6.13 -2.30 -16.41
N ALA A 256 -7.15 -1.95 -15.64
CA ALA A 256 -8.30 -1.22 -16.17
C ALA A 256 -7.89 0.19 -16.62
N GLN A 257 -8.34 0.60 -17.80
CA GLN A 257 -8.15 1.93 -18.37
C GLN A 257 -9.15 2.95 -17.83
N ASN A 258 -10.34 2.50 -17.41
CA ASN A 258 -11.41 3.35 -16.88
C ASN A 258 -12.28 2.59 -15.86
N ILE A 259 -13.14 3.33 -15.16
CA ILE A 259 -13.99 2.78 -14.09
C ILE A 259 -15.04 1.78 -14.60
N ASP A 260 -15.56 1.99 -15.82
CA ASP A 260 -16.61 1.16 -16.40
C ASP A 260 -16.12 -0.27 -16.64
N GLU A 261 -14.84 -0.40 -16.96
CA GLU A 261 -14.21 -1.69 -17.21
C GLU A 261 -13.59 -2.33 -15.94
N LEU A 262 -13.52 -1.59 -14.83
CA LEU A 262 -12.79 -2.02 -13.64
C LEU A 262 -13.32 -3.34 -13.07
N SER A 263 -14.63 -3.44 -12.85
CA SER A 263 -15.24 -4.65 -12.27
C SER A 263 -14.85 -5.89 -13.08
N TRP A 264 -15.02 -5.89 -14.41
CA TRP A 264 -14.71 -7.08 -15.19
C TRP A 264 -13.21 -7.43 -15.19
N ARG A 265 -12.31 -6.44 -15.26
CA ARG A 265 -10.85 -6.66 -15.23
C ARG A 265 -10.40 -7.30 -13.92
N LEU A 266 -10.96 -6.88 -12.80
CA LEU A 266 -10.62 -7.41 -11.47
C LEU A 266 -11.06 -8.87 -11.28
N TYR A 267 -12.05 -9.33 -12.05
CA TYR A 267 -12.53 -10.72 -12.06
C TYR A 267 -12.19 -11.49 -13.34
N ASP A 268 -11.28 -10.96 -14.18
CA ASP A 268 -10.90 -11.60 -15.44
C ASP A 268 -10.07 -12.87 -15.21
N THR A 269 -10.69 -14.04 -15.39
CA THR A 269 -10.06 -15.34 -15.22
C THR A 269 -9.41 -15.88 -16.49
N ARG A 270 -9.38 -15.12 -17.59
CA ARG A 270 -8.65 -15.53 -18.81
C ARG A 270 -7.17 -15.66 -18.48
N ARG A 271 -6.52 -16.60 -19.17
CA ARG A 271 -5.10 -16.92 -18.94
C ARG A 271 -4.19 -15.90 -19.61
N VAL A 272 -3.07 -15.59 -18.96
CA VAL A 272 -1.97 -14.86 -19.61
C VAL A 272 -1.39 -15.76 -20.70
N ASP A 273 -1.21 -15.22 -21.91
CA ASP A 273 -0.46 -15.92 -22.96
C ASP A 273 1.05 -15.81 -22.67
N HIS A 274 1.57 -16.76 -21.88
CA HIS A 274 2.97 -16.80 -21.45
C HIS A 274 3.99 -16.91 -22.61
N LEU A 275 3.53 -17.25 -23.83
CA LEU A 275 4.41 -17.30 -24.99
C LEU A 275 4.63 -15.90 -25.59
N ARG A 276 3.76 -14.95 -25.27
CA ARG A 276 3.79 -13.59 -25.85
C ARG A 276 3.98 -12.50 -24.82
N PHE A 277 3.54 -12.72 -23.58
CA PHE A 277 3.50 -11.69 -22.55
C PHE A 277 4.07 -12.17 -21.22
N MET A 278 4.57 -11.20 -20.45
CA MET A 278 5.04 -11.41 -19.09
C MET A 278 3.87 -11.84 -18.20
N ASP A 279 4.10 -12.88 -17.41
CA ASP A 279 3.18 -13.26 -16.33
C ASP A 279 3.84 -12.98 -14.98
N ASP A 280 3.36 -11.95 -14.31
CA ASP A 280 3.76 -11.57 -12.96
C ASP A 280 2.61 -11.77 -11.95
N SER A 281 1.80 -12.80 -12.17
CA SER A 281 0.62 -13.10 -11.35
C SER A 281 0.90 -13.90 -10.08
N ASN A 282 2.17 -14.09 -9.70
CA ASN A 282 2.59 -15.03 -8.65
C ASN A 282 2.02 -16.44 -8.87
N TYR A 283 2.30 -17.02 -10.05
CA TYR A 283 1.91 -18.38 -10.46
C TYR A 283 0.40 -18.66 -10.62
N ARG A 284 -0.47 -17.66 -10.45
CA ARG A 284 -1.92 -17.81 -10.63
C ARG A 284 -2.33 -17.91 -12.11
N GLY A 285 -1.57 -17.24 -12.98
CA GLY A 285 -1.65 -17.32 -14.44
C GLY A 285 -2.90 -16.70 -15.06
N THR A 286 -3.62 -15.83 -14.36
CA THR A 286 -4.81 -15.11 -14.87
C THR A 286 -4.54 -13.62 -15.02
N LEU A 287 -5.28 -12.94 -15.90
CA LEU A 287 -5.14 -11.50 -16.14
C LEU A 287 -5.44 -10.67 -14.88
N SER A 288 -6.53 -10.99 -14.17
CA SER A 288 -6.86 -10.37 -12.87
C SER A 288 -5.76 -10.52 -11.81
N ALA A 289 -5.05 -11.66 -11.83
CA ALA A 289 -3.95 -11.91 -10.91
C ALA A 289 -2.65 -11.19 -11.32
N CYS A 290 -2.33 -11.06 -12.61
CA CYS A 290 -1.22 -10.19 -13.11
C CYS A 290 -1.51 -8.75 -12.70
N TYR A 291 -2.74 -8.27 -12.92
CA TYR A 291 -3.18 -6.92 -12.53
C TYR A 291 -2.93 -6.72 -11.04
N SER A 292 -3.56 -7.53 -10.18
CA SER A 292 -3.49 -7.32 -8.73
C SER A 292 -2.07 -7.46 -8.18
N SER A 293 -1.27 -8.41 -8.68
CA SER A 293 0.11 -8.59 -8.25
C SER A 293 1.00 -7.41 -8.61
N THR A 294 0.90 -6.93 -9.85
CA THR A 294 1.72 -5.81 -10.32
C THR A 294 1.29 -4.49 -9.70
N LEU A 295 -0.01 -4.29 -9.48
CA LEU A 295 -0.52 -3.15 -8.72
C LEU A 295 -0.02 -3.18 -7.27
N GLY A 296 -0.01 -4.37 -6.64
CA GLY A 296 0.57 -4.57 -5.32
C GLY A 296 2.08 -4.30 -5.28
N GLY A 297 2.82 -4.71 -6.31
CA GLY A 297 4.24 -4.40 -6.44
C GLY A 297 4.50 -2.90 -6.45
N VAL A 298 3.69 -2.12 -7.18
CA VAL A 298 3.77 -0.65 -7.14
C VAL A 298 3.54 -0.10 -5.73
N LEU A 299 2.59 -0.67 -4.97
CA LEU A 299 2.36 -0.27 -3.57
C LEU A 299 3.54 -0.60 -2.66
N HIS A 300 4.19 -1.75 -2.88
CA HIS A 300 5.39 -2.17 -2.16
C HIS A 300 6.54 -1.18 -2.39
N GLU A 301 6.84 -0.86 -3.66
CA GLU A 301 7.89 0.09 -4.00
C GLU A 301 7.56 1.51 -3.50
N LEU A 302 6.29 1.93 -3.59
CA LEU A 302 5.84 3.18 -2.99
C LEU A 302 6.04 3.19 -1.47
N GLY A 303 5.81 2.05 -0.80
CA GLY A 303 6.09 1.85 0.61
C GLY A 303 7.54 2.13 0.98
N HIS A 304 8.51 1.68 0.18
CA HIS A 304 9.91 2.04 0.37
C HIS A 304 10.16 3.54 0.23
N THR A 305 9.47 4.23 -0.68
CA THR A 305 9.56 5.70 -0.74
C THR A 305 9.00 6.37 0.52
N PHE A 306 8.08 5.73 1.25
CA PHE A 306 7.60 6.19 2.56
C PHE A 306 8.47 5.71 3.73
N GLY A 307 9.67 5.21 3.44
CA GLY A 307 10.65 4.81 4.43
C GLY A 307 10.38 3.45 5.06
N LEU A 308 9.49 2.63 4.50
CA LEU A 308 9.23 1.28 4.99
C LEU A 308 10.36 0.32 4.58
N GLY A 309 10.80 -0.52 5.52
CA GLY A 309 11.71 -1.64 5.25
C GLY A 309 10.94 -2.90 4.86
N HIS A 310 11.65 -3.92 4.39
CA HIS A 310 11.06 -5.22 4.13
C HIS A 310 10.58 -5.88 5.43
N THR A 311 9.47 -6.59 5.38
CA THR A 311 8.95 -7.38 6.51
C THR A 311 8.74 -8.82 6.10
N THR A 312 8.71 -9.74 7.07
CA THR A 312 8.50 -11.17 6.79
C THR A 312 7.08 -11.49 6.29
N ASP A 313 6.10 -10.66 6.65
CA ASP A 313 4.70 -10.76 6.25
C ASP A 313 4.15 -9.38 5.84
N GLY A 314 2.91 -9.31 5.39
CA GLY A 314 2.28 -8.05 5.00
C GLY A 314 2.70 -7.56 3.60
N ILE A 315 2.25 -6.35 3.25
CA ILE A 315 2.51 -5.71 1.95
C ILE A 315 4.02 -5.51 1.71
N MET A 316 4.79 -5.17 2.74
CA MET A 316 6.26 -5.04 2.65
C MET A 316 7.00 -6.40 2.71
N GLY A 317 6.26 -7.51 2.79
CA GLY A 317 6.73 -8.87 2.53
C GLY A 317 6.13 -9.39 1.22
N HIS A 318 5.61 -10.61 1.19
CA HIS A 318 4.93 -11.16 0.00
C HIS A 318 3.44 -10.85 -0.11
N GLY A 319 2.86 -10.17 0.89
CA GLY A 319 1.43 -9.90 0.97
C GLY A 319 0.90 -8.94 -0.09
N PHE A 320 1.77 -8.20 -0.77
CA PHE A 320 1.36 -7.33 -1.88
C PHE A 320 0.76 -8.12 -3.06
N HIS A 321 1.11 -9.40 -3.22
CA HIS A 321 0.46 -10.25 -4.22
C HIS A 321 -1.02 -10.50 -3.93
N ASP A 322 -1.47 -10.30 -2.69
CA ASP A 322 -2.83 -10.63 -2.24
C ASP A 322 -3.73 -9.41 -2.09
N ILE A 323 -3.33 -8.24 -2.63
CA ILE A 323 -4.14 -7.02 -2.52
C ILE A 323 -5.53 -7.17 -3.16
N SER A 324 -5.72 -8.14 -4.06
CA SER A 324 -7.03 -8.47 -4.61
C SER A 324 -8.05 -8.82 -3.52
N CYS A 325 -7.65 -9.49 -2.45
CA CYS A 325 -8.53 -9.84 -1.34
C CYS A 325 -9.16 -8.63 -0.65
N ILE A 326 -8.58 -7.43 -0.82
CA ILE A 326 -9.10 -6.19 -0.25
C ILE A 326 -10.38 -5.77 -1.00
N TYR A 327 -10.36 -5.82 -2.34
CA TYR A 327 -11.42 -5.26 -3.18
C TYR A 327 -12.25 -6.29 -3.94
N THR A 328 -11.88 -7.58 -3.92
CA THR A 328 -12.69 -8.67 -4.48
C THR A 328 -13.33 -9.52 -3.39
N VAL A 329 -14.51 -10.07 -3.69
CA VAL A 329 -15.17 -11.04 -2.83
C VAL A 329 -14.55 -12.42 -3.01
N SER A 330 -14.36 -13.11 -1.89
CA SER A 330 -13.84 -14.48 -1.81
C SER A 330 -14.74 -15.34 -0.92
N ALA A 331 -14.52 -16.66 -0.93
CA ALA A 331 -15.27 -17.57 -0.06
C ALA A 331 -15.03 -17.29 1.43
N ASP A 332 -13.86 -16.77 1.81
CA ASP A 332 -13.48 -16.49 3.20
C ASP A 332 -14.24 -15.28 3.78
N ASP A 333 -14.66 -14.33 2.94
CA ASP A 333 -15.49 -13.19 3.36
C ASP A 333 -16.85 -13.66 3.94
N SER A 334 -17.26 -14.89 3.63
CA SER A 334 -18.49 -15.54 4.11
C SER A 334 -18.50 -15.80 5.62
N GLU A 335 -17.36 -16.05 6.26
CA GLU A 335 -17.30 -16.36 7.70
C GLU A 335 -17.51 -15.10 8.58
N MET A 336 -17.12 -13.92 8.08
CA MET A 336 -17.46 -12.66 8.75
C MET A 336 -18.97 -12.39 8.72
N VAL A 337 -19.65 -12.69 7.60
CA VAL A 337 -21.11 -12.49 7.45
C VAL A 337 -21.91 -13.31 8.45
N ALA A 338 -21.58 -14.58 8.67
CA ALA A 338 -22.26 -15.45 9.63
C ALA A 338 -22.18 -14.92 11.08
N ASN A 339 -21.07 -14.27 11.43
CA ASN A 339 -20.87 -13.66 12.74
C ASN A 339 -21.69 -12.36 12.92
N TYR A 340 -21.88 -11.57 11.87
CA TYR A 340 -22.64 -10.31 11.93
C TYR A 340 -24.15 -10.51 11.92
N VAL A 341 -24.65 -11.55 11.25
CA VAL A 341 -26.09 -11.91 11.23
C VAL A 341 -26.53 -12.50 12.58
N SER A 342 -25.60 -13.04 13.37
CA SER A 342 -25.88 -13.69 14.66
C SER A 342 -25.76 -12.78 15.89
N ALA A 343 -25.38 -11.50 15.73
CA ALA A 343 -25.20 -10.58 16.86
C ALA A 343 -26.56 -9.98 17.30
N PRO A 344 -26.97 -10.12 18.58
CA PRO A 344 -28.21 -9.52 19.07
C PRO A 344 -28.08 -7.99 19.12
N THR A 345 -29.15 -7.29 18.75
CA THR A 345 -29.31 -5.85 18.93
C THR A 345 -29.26 -5.52 20.42
N ALA A 346 -28.17 -4.91 20.90
CA ALA A 346 -28.07 -4.43 22.26
C ALA A 346 -28.95 -3.17 22.43
N GLN A 347 -30.03 -3.31 23.20
CA GLN A 347 -30.80 -2.16 23.69
C GLN A 347 -30.02 -1.41 24.77
N PRO A 348 -30.20 -0.08 24.89
CA PRO A 348 -29.55 0.72 25.93
C PRO A 348 -30.26 0.45 27.26
N SER A 349 -29.55 -0.16 28.21
CA SER A 349 -29.98 -0.23 29.61
C SER A 349 -29.06 0.65 30.45
N GLY A 350 -29.69 1.50 31.26
CA GLY A 350 -29.07 2.67 31.84
C GLY A 350 -28.48 2.52 33.25
N SER A 351 -27.84 3.64 33.62
CA SER A 351 -27.73 4.28 34.94
C SER A 351 -27.04 3.59 36.12
N VAL A 352 -26.36 4.46 36.88
CA VAL A 352 -25.78 4.41 38.25
C VAL A 352 -24.51 3.55 38.42
N ASP A 353 -23.43 3.99 39.10
CA ASP A 353 -23.29 4.94 40.21
C ASP A 353 -22.00 5.77 40.16
N VAL A 354 -22.11 7.01 40.65
CA VAL A 354 -21.03 7.96 40.94
C VAL A 354 -20.51 7.68 42.36
N ILE A 355 -19.21 7.46 42.51
CA ILE A 355 -18.54 7.53 43.82
C ILE A 355 -17.45 8.60 43.74
N ASN A 356 -17.66 9.66 44.54
CA ASN A 356 -16.68 10.69 44.90
C ASN A 356 -15.65 10.12 45.86
N GLU A 357 -14.36 10.41 45.63
CA GLU A 357 -13.33 10.48 46.66
C GLU A 357 -12.40 11.68 46.33
N ASP A 358 -12.12 12.49 47.35
CA ASP A 358 -11.36 13.76 47.33
C ASP A 358 -9.82 13.56 47.26
N PRO A 359 -9.01 14.61 46.99
CA PRO A 359 -7.67 14.49 46.41
C PRO A 359 -6.52 14.43 47.44
N PRO A 360 -5.34 13.88 47.08
CA PRO A 360 -4.10 14.18 47.77
C PRO A 360 -3.11 15.03 46.94
N LEU A 361 -2.50 16.00 47.62
CA LEU A 361 -1.45 16.95 47.22
C LEU A 361 -0.08 16.29 46.90
N PRO A 362 0.90 17.03 46.32
CA PRO A 362 1.86 16.50 45.36
C PRO A 362 3.08 15.84 46.01
N GLY A 363 3.42 14.64 45.56
CA GLY A 363 4.60 13.88 45.98
C GLY A 363 5.51 13.54 44.81
N LYS A 364 6.70 14.14 44.79
CA LYS A 364 7.96 13.79 44.10
C LYS A 364 7.91 12.68 43.03
N ILE A 365 8.20 13.11 41.80
CA ILE A 365 8.54 12.27 40.64
C ILE A 365 9.70 11.33 41.00
N ARG A 366 9.46 10.02 40.86
CA ARG A 366 10.49 8.99 40.94
C ARG A 366 10.56 8.32 39.57
N LEU A 367 11.72 8.46 38.93
CA LEU A 367 12.10 7.82 37.67
C LEU A 367 11.86 6.30 37.76
N THR A 368 10.93 5.77 36.96
CA THR A 368 10.71 4.32 36.83
C THR A 368 11.16 3.86 35.46
N THR A 369 12.24 3.07 35.47
CA THR A 369 12.67 2.17 34.40
C THR A 369 11.49 1.28 34.00
N LEU A 370 10.94 1.47 32.81
CA LEU A 370 9.97 0.56 32.21
C LEU A 370 10.73 -0.42 31.30
N GLU A 371 10.69 -1.70 31.65
CA GLU A 371 11.23 -2.76 30.82
C GLU A 371 10.38 -2.95 29.55
N PRO A 372 11.01 -3.16 28.37
CA PRO A 372 10.31 -3.53 27.15
C PRO A 372 9.60 -4.87 27.34
N LYS A 373 8.29 -4.94 27.06
CA LYS A 373 7.56 -6.20 27.02
C LYS A 373 8.11 -7.04 25.86
N LYS A 374 9.00 -8.00 26.18
CA LYS A 374 9.35 -9.10 25.27
C LYS A 374 8.19 -10.09 25.15
N LYS A 375 7.87 -10.50 23.92
CA LYS A 375 7.41 -11.87 23.65
C LYS A 375 8.08 -12.40 22.37
N SER A 376 8.62 -13.61 22.52
CA SER A 376 9.43 -14.36 21.55
C SER A 376 8.57 -15.10 20.51
N ARG A 377 9.10 -15.20 19.28
CA ARG A 377 8.85 -16.22 18.22
C ARG A 377 8.98 -17.66 18.78
N ASP A 378 8.43 -18.77 18.29
CA ASP A 378 7.71 -19.20 17.07
C ASP A 378 6.86 -20.43 17.43
N LEU A 379 5.67 -20.60 16.83
CA LEU A 379 5.18 -21.90 16.34
C LEU A 379 3.91 -21.67 15.50
N ALA A 380 4.01 -21.91 14.19
CA ALA A 380 2.86 -22.15 13.34
C ALA A 380 2.15 -23.45 13.80
N ALA A 381 1.22 -23.35 14.74
CA ALA A 381 0.18 -24.35 14.99
C ALA A 381 -0.96 -23.73 15.80
N HIS A 382 -2.08 -23.45 15.13
CA HIS A 382 -3.44 -23.36 15.70
C HIS A 382 -3.59 -22.63 17.05
N ILE A 383 -3.58 -21.29 17.05
CA ILE A 383 -4.41 -20.49 17.98
C ILE A 383 -4.92 -19.26 17.25
N GLN A 384 -6.26 -19.13 17.20
CA GLN A 384 -7.02 -18.02 16.65
C GLN A 384 -6.60 -16.69 17.29
N SER A 385 -6.10 -15.76 16.46
CA SER A 385 -6.08 -14.34 16.78
C SER A 385 -7.51 -13.77 16.66
N PRO A 386 -7.84 -12.66 17.33
CA PRO A 386 -9.16 -12.05 17.19
C PRO A 386 -9.33 -11.49 15.77
N LYS A 387 -10.10 -12.21 14.93
CA LYS A 387 -10.77 -11.80 13.69
C LYS A 387 -10.04 -10.75 12.83
N SER A 388 -8.90 -11.11 12.24
CA SER A 388 -8.33 -10.41 11.08
C SER A 388 -8.41 -11.34 9.85
N SER A 389 -8.79 -10.81 8.69
CA SER A 389 -8.95 -11.53 7.42
C SER A 389 -7.72 -12.41 7.06
N PRO A 390 -7.91 -13.57 6.41
CA PRO A 390 -6.83 -14.51 6.06
C PRO A 390 -5.86 -14.03 4.95
N SER A 391 -6.03 -12.82 4.41
CA SER A 391 -5.17 -12.26 3.36
C SER A 391 -3.85 -11.73 3.91
N GLY A 392 -2.75 -11.97 3.18
CA GLY A 392 -1.44 -11.39 3.44
C GLY A 392 -1.37 -9.87 3.21
N ALA A 393 -2.37 -9.26 2.56
CA ALA A 393 -2.38 -7.85 2.19
C ALA A 393 -2.76 -6.91 3.36
N LYS A 394 -1.86 -6.81 4.34
CA LYS A 394 -1.97 -5.93 5.51
C LYS A 394 -0.67 -5.16 5.74
N TRP A 395 -0.74 -4.06 6.48
CA TRP A 395 0.45 -3.43 7.06
C TRP A 395 0.83 -4.15 8.35
N THR A 396 2.13 -4.43 8.55
CA THR A 396 2.61 -4.84 9.87
C THR A 396 2.44 -3.68 10.85
N CYS A 397 2.48 -3.97 12.16
CA CYS A 397 2.29 -2.95 13.19
C CYS A 397 3.28 -1.77 13.01
N SER A 398 4.57 -2.05 12.80
CA SER A 398 5.57 -1.01 12.61
C SER A 398 5.31 -0.18 11.34
N CYS A 399 4.98 -0.83 10.22
CA CYS A 399 4.62 -0.14 8.98
C CYS A 399 3.40 0.78 9.16
N ALA A 400 2.35 0.28 9.80
CA ALA A 400 1.12 1.03 10.07
C ALA A 400 1.40 2.27 10.92
N ILE A 401 2.23 2.14 11.97
CA ILE A 401 2.66 3.26 12.82
C ILE A 401 3.45 4.27 11.99
N ILE A 402 4.47 3.83 11.22
CA ILE A 402 5.28 4.73 10.39
C ILE A 402 4.38 5.53 9.44
N LEU A 403 3.49 4.84 8.70
CA LEU A 403 2.55 5.46 7.77
C LEU A 403 1.61 6.45 8.47
N SER A 404 1.11 6.14 9.67
CA SER A 404 0.17 7.00 10.40
C SER A 404 0.72 8.39 10.74
N TYR A 405 2.04 8.50 10.95
CA TYR A 405 2.76 9.76 11.23
C TYR A 405 3.55 10.28 10.03
N HIS A 406 3.62 9.53 8.93
CA HIS A 406 4.44 9.91 7.77
C HIS A 406 3.93 11.22 7.12
N PRO A 407 4.82 12.17 6.75
CA PRO A 407 4.40 13.47 6.20
C PRO A 407 3.64 13.41 4.87
N TRP A 408 3.70 12.30 4.13
CA TRP A 408 2.96 12.10 2.86
C TRP A 408 1.54 11.57 3.04
N LEU A 409 1.18 11.10 4.25
CA LEU A 409 -0.17 10.62 4.57
C LEU A 409 -0.92 11.58 5.50
N ASN A 410 -0.30 12.71 5.82
CA ASN A 410 -0.84 13.72 6.71
C ASN A 410 -0.74 15.09 6.02
N ILE A 411 -1.76 15.92 6.17
CA ILE A 411 -1.72 17.30 5.68
C ILE A 411 -0.54 18.00 6.34
N SER A 412 0.28 18.71 5.55
CA SER A 412 1.48 19.38 6.03
C SER A 412 1.12 20.25 7.22
N ARG A 413 1.60 19.86 8.40
CA ARG A 413 1.53 20.72 9.58
C ARG A 413 2.32 21.98 9.23
N THR A 414 1.72 23.16 9.43
CA THR A 414 2.46 24.43 9.39
C THR A 414 3.61 24.33 10.39
N SER A 415 4.82 24.06 9.89
CA SER A 415 6.01 23.79 10.69
C SER A 415 6.57 25.11 11.24
N ASN A 416 5.91 25.64 12.26
CA ASN A 416 6.52 26.61 13.17
C ASN A 416 7.34 25.93 14.28
N VAL A 417 7.54 24.62 14.22
CA VAL A 417 8.25 23.89 15.28
C VAL A 417 9.62 23.47 14.77
N ALA A 418 10.65 24.17 15.24
CA ALA A 418 12.04 23.87 14.95
C ALA A 418 12.49 22.65 15.75
N GLY A 419 13.05 21.64 15.08
CA GLY A 419 13.64 20.47 15.72
C GLY A 419 13.42 19.20 14.90
N SER A 420 14.46 18.38 14.77
CA SER A 420 14.39 17.05 14.17
C SER A 420 14.87 16.02 15.19
N ILE A 421 14.63 14.75 14.91
CA ILE A 421 15.29 13.66 15.65
C ILE A 421 16.81 13.85 15.51
N GLN A 422 17.53 13.75 16.64
CA GLN A 422 18.98 13.80 16.70
C GLN A 422 19.52 12.47 17.20
N PHE A 423 20.68 12.07 16.68
CA PHE A 423 21.36 10.85 17.11
C PHE A 423 22.74 11.20 17.66
N HIS A 424 22.92 10.97 18.97
CA HIS A 424 24.10 11.32 19.73
C HIS A 424 24.92 10.07 20.04
N ASN A 425 26.22 10.13 19.73
CA ASN A 425 27.22 9.09 20.05
C ASN A 425 26.80 7.68 19.63
N GLU A 426 26.00 7.57 18.56
CA GLU A 426 25.50 6.31 18.00
C GLU A 426 24.71 5.41 18.96
N GLN A 427 24.27 5.96 20.09
CA GLN A 427 23.60 5.19 21.15
C GLN A 427 22.35 5.89 21.69
N ARG A 428 22.14 7.17 21.39
CA ARG A 428 21.04 7.94 21.99
C ARG A 428 20.30 8.74 20.94
N LEU A 429 19.02 8.45 20.78
CA LEU A 429 18.08 9.23 19.99
C LEU A 429 17.36 10.24 20.88
N THR A 430 17.19 11.47 20.40
CA THR A 430 16.37 12.48 21.07
C THR A 430 15.47 13.19 20.08
N SER A 431 14.22 13.47 20.46
CA SER A 431 13.32 14.34 19.69
C SER A 431 12.51 15.27 20.60
N PRO A 432 12.43 16.57 20.31
CA PRO A 432 11.57 17.50 21.06
C PRO A 432 10.07 17.23 20.87
N HIS A 433 9.71 16.35 19.93
CA HIS A 433 8.33 15.97 19.63
C HIS A 433 7.92 14.61 20.24
N GLY A 434 8.85 13.92 20.88
CA GLY A 434 8.64 12.55 21.33
C GLY A 434 8.76 11.53 20.19
N ILE A 435 9.76 10.67 20.29
CA ILE A 435 9.98 9.52 19.41
C ILE A 435 8.81 8.56 19.58
N ARG A 436 8.18 8.18 18.46
CA ARG A 436 7.00 7.30 18.42
C ARG A 436 7.40 5.85 18.17
N LEU A 437 8.39 5.64 17.31
CA LEU A 437 8.87 4.32 16.93
C LEU A 437 10.35 4.37 16.55
N VAL A 438 11.07 3.30 16.91
CA VAL A 438 12.44 3.01 16.46
C VAL A 438 12.44 1.60 15.87
N GLU A 439 12.86 1.44 14.63
CA GLU A 439 12.93 0.17 13.91
C GLU A 439 14.39 -0.19 13.62
N PHE A 440 14.72 -1.47 13.82
CA PHE A 440 16.04 -2.02 13.59
C PHE A 440 15.99 -2.91 12.36
N ARG A 441 16.79 -2.56 11.35
CA ARG A 441 16.81 -3.24 10.07
C ARG A 441 18.20 -3.77 9.78
N ARG A 442 18.27 -4.87 9.04
CA ARG A 442 19.51 -5.30 8.39
C ARG A 442 19.98 -4.22 7.42
N ALA A 443 21.27 -3.91 7.44
CA ALA A 443 21.83 -2.85 6.61
C ALA A 443 21.86 -3.22 5.13
N GLU A 444 21.94 -4.51 4.80
CA GLU A 444 22.12 -4.97 3.42
C GLU A 444 20.83 -4.93 2.60
N ASP A 445 19.69 -5.27 3.21
CA ASP A 445 18.42 -5.45 2.49
C ASP A 445 17.22 -4.75 3.16
N ALA A 446 17.48 -3.91 4.17
CA ALA A 446 16.47 -3.20 4.95
C ALA A 446 15.40 -4.11 5.59
N MET A 447 15.66 -5.41 5.75
CA MET A 447 14.75 -6.33 6.43
C MET A 447 14.60 -5.96 7.90
N VAL A 448 13.36 -5.77 8.34
CA VAL A 448 13.02 -5.44 9.73
C VAL A 448 13.30 -6.64 10.62
N ILE A 449 14.19 -6.43 11.60
CA ILE A 449 14.57 -7.43 12.60
C ILE A 449 13.64 -7.31 13.81
N ASP A 450 13.50 -6.09 14.35
CA ASP A 450 12.69 -5.77 15.52
C ASP A 450 12.34 -4.27 15.52
N TYR A 451 11.38 -3.86 16.36
CA TYR A 451 11.04 -2.45 16.56
C TYR A 451 10.62 -2.18 18.01
N TRP A 452 10.84 -0.94 18.44
CA TRP A 452 10.37 -0.40 19.71
C TRP A 452 9.30 0.64 19.46
N GLU A 453 8.19 0.50 20.19
CA GLU A 453 7.04 1.37 20.09
C GLU A 453 6.86 2.20 21.37
N PHE A 454 6.56 3.49 21.21
CA PHE A 454 6.30 4.43 22.30
C PHE A 454 4.97 5.16 22.06
N PRO A 455 3.81 4.62 22.50
CA PRO A 455 2.49 5.18 22.21
C PRO A 455 2.30 6.66 22.58
N GLU A 456 2.83 7.06 23.74
CA GLU A 456 2.74 8.44 24.25
C GLU A 456 3.86 9.36 23.72
N GLY A 457 4.78 8.82 22.92
CA GLY A 457 6.02 9.49 22.55
C GLY A 457 7.03 9.59 23.71
N VAL A 458 8.32 9.50 23.41
CA VAL A 458 9.39 9.68 24.40
C VAL A 458 10.47 10.61 23.89
N GLU A 459 10.90 11.58 24.71
CA GLU A 459 11.89 12.57 24.28
C GLU A 459 13.27 11.98 24.00
N GLU A 460 13.61 10.86 24.67
CA GLU A 460 14.93 10.21 24.60
C GLU A 460 14.80 8.68 24.57
N VAL A 461 15.59 8.03 23.70
CA VAL A 461 15.72 6.57 23.61
C VAL A 461 17.20 6.18 23.56
N CYS A 462 17.62 5.31 24.48
CA CYS A 462 18.98 4.76 24.50
C CYS A 462 19.04 3.35 23.88
N ILE A 463 19.76 3.24 22.78
CA ILE A 463 20.10 2.00 22.05
C ILE A 463 21.38 1.43 22.66
N GLU A 464 21.21 0.66 23.73
CA GLU A 464 22.33 -0.05 24.38
C GLU A 464 22.47 -1.46 23.81
N ALA A 465 23.70 -1.95 23.63
CA ALA A 465 23.96 -3.31 23.14
C ALA A 465 23.27 -4.40 24.00
N SER A 466 23.14 -4.16 25.31
CA SER A 466 22.40 -5.03 26.25
C SER A 466 20.92 -5.20 25.89
N LYS A 467 20.32 -4.23 25.20
CA LYS A 467 18.91 -4.24 24.77
C LYS A 467 18.73 -4.83 23.37
N LEU A 468 19.81 -5.07 22.63
CA LEU A 468 19.82 -5.67 21.30
C LEU A 468 19.96 -7.20 21.34
N HIS A 469 19.41 -7.88 22.35
CA HIS A 469 19.54 -9.35 22.50
C HIS A 469 18.97 -10.14 21.32
N PHE A 470 18.09 -9.53 20.52
CA PHE A 470 17.49 -10.13 19.34
C PHE A 470 18.53 -10.34 18.22
N LEU A 471 19.68 -9.65 18.28
CA LEU A 471 20.82 -9.89 17.39
C LEU A 471 21.62 -11.15 17.77
N GLN A 472 21.40 -11.72 18.97
CA GLN A 472 22.19 -12.83 19.52
C GLN A 472 21.48 -14.19 19.46
N SER A 473 20.26 -14.30 18.93
CA SER A 473 19.54 -15.58 18.89
C SER A 473 19.99 -16.46 17.71
N PRO A 474 20.56 -17.66 17.96
CA PRO A 474 20.76 -18.64 16.89
C PRO A 474 19.43 -19.32 16.60
N THR A 475 18.83 -19.09 15.43
CA THR A 475 17.76 -19.95 14.93
C THR A 475 18.37 -21.29 14.51
N SER A 476 18.31 -22.27 15.41
CA SER A 476 18.70 -23.65 15.13
C SER A 476 17.52 -24.46 14.57
N VAL A 477 17.48 -24.75 13.26
CA VAL A 477 17.05 -26.05 12.71
C VAL A 477 17.72 -26.27 11.35
N PRO A 478 18.34 -27.44 11.08
CA PRO A 478 18.90 -27.76 9.77
C PRO A 478 17.81 -28.25 8.81
N SER A 479 17.67 -27.62 7.66
CA SER A 479 17.05 -28.23 6.48
C SER A 479 18.14 -28.52 5.45
N LEU A 480 18.21 -29.79 5.06
CA LEU A 480 19.10 -30.30 4.02
C LEU A 480 18.87 -29.56 2.70
N GLU A 481 19.98 -29.24 2.04
CA GLU A 481 20.09 -28.65 0.70
C GLU A 481 19.90 -27.13 0.59
N GLN A 482 20.78 -26.38 1.25
CA GLN A 482 21.58 -25.28 0.67
C GLN A 482 22.44 -24.67 1.78
N GLU A 483 23.76 -24.83 1.69
CA GLU A 483 24.72 -24.09 2.54
C GLU A 483 24.62 -22.60 2.18
N GLN A 484 23.78 -21.83 2.88
CA GLN A 484 23.91 -20.39 2.97
C GLN A 484 24.73 -20.08 4.23
N GLU A 485 25.92 -19.49 4.02
CA GLU A 485 26.73 -18.91 5.08
C GLU A 485 25.89 -17.91 5.88
N PHE A 486 25.69 -18.15 7.18
CA PHE A 486 25.09 -17.17 8.09
C PHE A 486 26.09 -16.03 8.30
N SER A 487 25.84 -14.89 7.65
CA SER A 487 26.60 -13.66 7.87
C SER A 487 26.36 -13.13 9.29
N HIS A 488 27.43 -12.88 10.05
CA HIS A 488 27.37 -12.05 11.24
C HIS A 488 26.78 -10.68 10.88
N ILE A 489 25.84 -10.15 11.69
CA ILE A 489 25.31 -8.79 11.49
C ILE A 489 26.35 -7.80 12.01
N ASP A 490 27.25 -7.37 11.14
CA ASP A 490 28.31 -6.41 11.48
C ASP A 490 27.80 -4.96 11.54
N SER A 491 26.69 -4.67 10.85
CA SER A 491 26.08 -3.33 10.81
C SER A 491 24.55 -3.39 10.87
N LEU A 492 23.96 -2.40 11.53
CA LEU A 492 22.52 -2.29 11.76
C LEU A 492 22.01 -0.94 11.26
N TYR A 493 20.90 -0.92 10.52
CA TYR A 493 20.23 0.32 10.14
C TYR A 493 19.13 0.65 11.15
N VAL A 494 19.25 1.81 11.81
CA VAL A 494 18.26 2.33 12.76
C VAL A 494 17.39 3.36 12.04
N PHE A 495 16.10 3.09 11.98
CA PHE A 495 15.07 4.01 11.52
C PHE A 495 14.27 4.53 12.71
N ALA A 496 13.97 5.83 12.76
CA ALA A 496 13.12 6.41 13.80
C ALA A 496 12.14 7.42 13.21
N ILE A 497 10.94 7.48 13.80
CA ILE A 497 9.91 8.48 13.51
C ILE A 497 9.34 9.04 14.81
N ASP A 498 9.08 10.35 14.84
CA ASP A 498 8.48 11.04 15.98
C ASP A 498 7.01 11.42 15.74
N THR A 499 6.33 11.93 16.77
CA THR A 499 4.89 12.29 16.67
C THR A 499 4.60 13.48 15.74
N ALA A 500 5.64 14.20 15.31
CA ALA A 500 5.56 15.27 14.31
C ALA A 500 5.78 14.76 12.88
N GLY A 501 6.17 13.49 12.71
CA GLY A 501 6.47 12.89 11.42
C GLY A 501 7.89 13.15 10.93
N ASN A 502 8.79 13.65 11.79
CA ASN A 502 10.20 13.74 11.44
C ASN A 502 10.80 12.34 11.42
N ILE A 503 11.66 12.07 10.44
CA ILE A 503 12.26 10.76 10.21
C ILE A 503 13.77 10.88 10.30
N LEU A 504 14.42 9.88 10.91
CA LEU A 504 15.87 9.70 10.89
C LEU A 504 16.20 8.25 10.53
N GLY A 505 17.14 8.07 9.63
CA GLY A 505 17.70 6.77 9.28
C GLY A 505 19.23 6.81 9.31
N ARG A 506 19.88 5.88 10.01
CA ARG A 506 21.35 5.76 10.04
C ARG A 506 21.82 4.33 10.24
N ASN A 507 22.93 4.00 9.58
CA ASN A 507 23.72 2.81 9.90
C ASN A 507 24.48 3.04 11.21
N ILE A 508 24.55 1.99 12.04
CA ILE A 508 25.41 1.90 13.21
C ILE A 508 26.22 0.62 13.12
N ASP A 509 27.48 0.70 13.56
CA ASP A 509 28.30 -0.48 13.75
C ASP A 509 27.84 -1.17 15.04
N VAL A 510 27.56 -2.47 14.97
CA VAL A 510 27.22 -3.22 16.17
C VAL A 510 28.54 -3.61 16.83
N PRO A 511 28.87 -3.11 18.04
CA PRO A 511 30.11 -3.50 18.68
C PRO A 511 30.08 -5.01 18.96
N LEU A 512 30.95 -5.74 18.26
CA LEU A 512 31.27 -7.14 18.54
C LEU A 512 31.79 -7.19 19.99
N ASN A 513 31.02 -7.80 20.89
CA ASN A 513 31.49 -8.11 22.25
C ASN A 513 32.42 -9.32 22.22
#